data_AF-F5J0Y8-F1
#
_entry.id   AF-F5J0Y8-F1
#
_cell.length_a   1.000
_cell.length_b   1.000
_cell.length_c   1.000
_cell.angle_alpha   90.00
_cell.angle_beta   90.00
_cell.angle_gamma   90.00
#
_symmetry.space_group_name_H-M   'P 1'
#
loop_
_entity.id
_entity.type
_entity.pdbx_description
1 polymer ?
#
loop_
_entity_poly.entity_id
_entity_poly.type
_entity_poly.pdbx_seq_one_letter_code
_entity_poly.pdbx_strand_id
1 'polypeptide(L)'
;MKKLVFCCLCIFALMACGERNAIIGRWAMEIDGTDETSIKMPDDTIVSPELRFEYDTVYMDVRTSEGSVRSQCIGIYTIKGDSVIITDSYGKHRECKFVLKDNILIVMDKDDPEKIVMRLRKIKE
;
A
#
# COMPACT_ATOMS: atom_id res chain seq x y z
N MET A 1 -12.37 -34.85 -18.27
CA MET A 1 -12.67 -33.91 -17.17
C MET A 1 -11.45 -33.42 -16.37
N LYS A 2 -10.29 -34.12 -16.34
CA LYS A 2 -9.09 -33.65 -15.61
C LYS A 2 -8.33 -32.46 -16.23
N LYS A 3 -8.45 -32.23 -17.55
CA LYS A 3 -7.74 -31.15 -18.26
C LYS A 3 -8.33 -29.75 -18.03
N LEU A 4 -9.64 -29.65 -17.76
CA LEU A 4 -10.34 -28.38 -17.52
C LEU A 4 -10.03 -27.80 -16.12
N VAL A 5 -9.88 -28.66 -15.12
CA VAL A 5 -9.56 -28.24 -13.75
C VAL A 5 -8.18 -27.57 -13.67
N PHE A 6 -7.22 -28.06 -14.46
CA PHE A 6 -5.86 -27.52 -14.49
C PHE A 6 -5.80 -26.11 -15.12
N CYS A 7 -6.62 -25.83 -16.16
CA CYS A 7 -6.71 -24.50 -16.75
C CYS A 7 -7.31 -23.47 -15.78
N CYS A 8 -8.34 -23.83 -15.01
CA CYS A 8 -8.92 -22.92 -14.03
C CYS A 8 -7.94 -22.59 -12.88
N LEU A 9 -7.16 -23.56 -12.40
CA LEU A 9 -6.14 -23.34 -11.36
C LEU A 9 -5.03 -22.39 -11.82
N CYS A 10 -4.59 -22.47 -13.07
CA CYS A 10 -3.61 -21.54 -13.62
C CYS A 10 -4.13 -20.10 -13.70
N ILE A 11 -5.43 -19.91 -14.01
CA ILE A 11 -6.04 -18.57 -14.07
C ILE A 11 -6.10 -17.94 -12.68
N PHE A 12 -6.45 -18.71 -11.64
CA PHE A 12 -6.45 -18.20 -10.26
C PHE A 12 -5.05 -17.87 -9.75
N ALA A 13 -4.04 -18.66 -10.09
CA ALA A 13 -2.65 -18.36 -9.74
C ALA A 13 -2.11 -17.09 -10.43
N LEU A 14 -2.52 -16.84 -11.68
CA LEU A 14 -2.17 -15.63 -12.42
C LEU A 14 -2.88 -14.39 -11.85
N MET A 15 -4.15 -14.47 -11.44
CA MET A 15 -4.86 -13.35 -10.80
C MET A 15 -4.28 -13.00 -9.43
N ALA A 16 -3.98 -14.01 -8.59
CA ALA A 16 -3.40 -13.78 -7.26
C ALA A 16 -1.99 -13.15 -7.32
N CYS A 17 -1.23 -13.42 -8.38
CA CYS A 17 0.05 -12.71 -8.64
C CYS A 17 -0.16 -11.30 -9.20
N GLY A 18 -1.19 -11.09 -10.03
CA GLY A 18 -1.48 -9.78 -10.64
C GLY A 18 -1.86 -8.72 -9.61
N GLU A 19 -2.73 -9.06 -8.66
CA GLU A 19 -3.18 -8.14 -7.60
C GLU A 19 -2.05 -7.79 -6.62
N ARG A 20 -1.23 -8.77 -6.23
CA ARG A 20 -0.09 -8.54 -5.35
C ARG A 20 0.95 -7.63 -5.98
N ASN A 21 1.20 -7.79 -7.28
CA ASN A 21 2.14 -6.92 -8.01
C ASN A 21 1.66 -5.48 -8.15
N ALA A 22 0.34 -5.25 -8.13
CA ALA A 22 -0.22 -3.92 -8.38
C ALA A 22 0.10 -2.91 -7.25
N ILE A 23 0.20 -3.38 -6.00
CA ILE A 23 0.49 -2.52 -4.84
C ILE A 23 1.98 -2.43 -4.49
N ILE A 24 2.83 -3.34 -4.97
CA ILE A 24 4.27 -3.36 -4.67
C ILE A 24 4.94 -2.06 -5.15
N GLY A 25 5.76 -1.46 -4.29
CA GLY A 25 6.54 -0.26 -4.58
C GLY A 25 6.36 0.83 -3.52
N ARG A 26 6.86 2.02 -3.83
CA ARG A 26 6.79 3.20 -2.95
C ARG A 26 5.62 4.10 -3.27
N TRP A 27 5.00 4.62 -2.22
CA TRP A 27 3.83 5.46 -2.30
C TRP A 27 3.94 6.63 -1.34
N ALA A 28 3.76 7.85 -1.83
CA ALA A 28 3.68 9.05 -0.99
C ALA A 28 2.26 9.19 -0.43
N MET A 29 2.14 9.50 0.86
CA MET A 29 0.84 9.66 1.51
C MET A 29 0.30 11.07 1.31
N GLU A 30 -0.95 11.19 0.87
CA GLU A 30 -1.64 12.48 0.83
C GLU A 30 -1.85 12.99 2.27
N ILE A 31 -1.52 14.27 2.49
CA ILE A 31 -1.71 14.94 3.77
C ILE A 31 -3.19 15.23 3.93
N ASP A 32 -3.73 14.91 5.11
CA ASP A 32 -5.16 15.02 5.40
C ASP A 32 -5.73 16.41 5.06
N GLY A 33 -6.84 16.42 4.33
CA GLY A 33 -7.49 17.63 3.82
C GLY A 33 -6.79 18.30 2.62
N THR A 34 -5.74 17.70 2.04
CA THR A 34 -5.01 18.26 0.89
C THR A 34 -4.67 17.20 -0.16
N ASP A 35 -4.27 17.63 -1.36
CA ASP A 35 -3.71 16.75 -2.41
C ASP A 35 -2.17 16.70 -2.36
N GLU A 36 -1.55 17.37 -1.39
CA GLU A 36 -0.11 17.42 -1.21
C GLU A 36 0.40 16.13 -0.57
N THR A 37 1.61 15.69 -0.96
CA THR A 37 2.25 14.51 -0.38
C THR A 37 3.55 14.83 0.35
N SER A 38 3.83 16.12 0.55
CA SER A 38 5.04 16.57 1.24
C SER A 38 4.80 17.88 1.98
N ILE A 39 5.58 18.10 3.03
CA ILE A 39 5.52 19.29 3.87
C ILE A 39 6.89 19.98 3.80
N LYS A 40 6.89 21.29 3.57
CA LYS A 40 8.09 22.11 3.69
C LYS A 40 8.28 22.54 5.15
N MET A 41 9.40 22.15 5.73
CA MET A 41 9.79 22.48 7.10
C MET A 41 10.35 23.91 7.19
N PRO A 42 10.41 24.51 8.40
CA PRO A 42 10.92 25.88 8.59
C PRO A 42 12.38 26.10 8.16
N ASP A 43 13.18 25.05 8.10
CA ASP A 43 14.58 25.03 7.65
C ASP A 43 14.70 24.78 6.13
N ASP A 44 13.61 24.95 5.40
CA ASP A 44 13.45 24.66 3.97
C ASP A 44 13.53 23.17 3.57
N THR A 45 13.68 22.23 4.51
CA THR A 45 13.67 20.79 4.22
C THR A 45 12.29 20.33 3.74
N ILE A 46 12.23 19.59 2.64
CA ILE A 46 10.98 18.95 2.19
C ILE A 46 10.90 17.56 2.81
N VAL A 47 9.81 17.28 3.53
CA VAL A 47 9.55 16.00 4.20
C VAL A 47 8.36 15.31 3.56
N SER A 48 8.48 14.02 3.24
CA SER A 48 7.44 13.19 2.64
C SER A 48 7.23 11.91 3.46
N PRO A 49 6.03 11.67 4.01
CA PRO A 49 5.66 10.38 4.56
C PRO A 49 5.33 9.39 3.43
N GLU A 50 5.98 8.24 3.43
CA GLU A 50 5.85 7.22 2.40
C GLU A 50 5.48 5.86 3.00
N LEU A 51 4.70 5.08 2.25
CA LEU A 51 4.53 3.65 2.47
C LEU A 51 5.26 2.88 1.38
N ARG A 52 6.04 1.89 1.80
CA ARG A 52 6.83 1.03 0.92
C ARG A 52 6.37 -0.42 1.09
N PHE A 53 5.76 -0.96 0.05
CA PHE A 53 5.32 -2.36 0.00
C PHE A 53 6.36 -3.17 -0.76
N GLU A 54 7.04 -4.08 -0.07
CA GLU A 54 8.10 -4.93 -0.62
C GLU A 54 7.84 -6.39 -0.26
N TYR A 55 7.75 -7.25 -1.28
CA TYR A 55 7.46 -8.69 -1.15
C TYR A 55 6.16 -9.00 -0.36
N ASP A 56 6.27 -9.12 0.95
CA ASP A 56 5.20 -9.38 1.91
C ASP A 56 5.19 -8.39 3.07
N THR A 57 6.07 -7.41 3.08
CA THR A 57 6.26 -6.49 4.21
C THR A 57 5.93 -5.07 3.79
N VAL A 58 5.30 -4.33 4.70
CA VAL A 58 5.01 -2.91 4.55
C VAL A 58 5.83 -2.10 5.54
N TYR A 59 6.48 -1.06 5.04
CA TYR A 59 7.26 -0.11 5.81
C TYR A 59 6.64 1.28 5.70
N MET A 60 6.79 2.07 6.76
CA MET A 60 6.55 3.50 6.76
C MET A 60 7.90 4.20 6.80
N ASP A 61 8.16 5.00 5.79
CA ASP A 61 9.38 5.76 5.62
C ASP A 61 9.07 7.26 5.78
N VAL A 62 9.95 8.00 6.46
CA VAL A 62 9.95 9.46 6.46
C VAL A 62 11.17 9.89 5.67
N ARG A 63 10.94 10.51 4.51
CA ARG A 63 12.01 10.94 3.61
C ARG A 63 12.15 12.45 3.58
N THR A 64 13.38 12.89 3.40
CA THR A 64 13.73 14.27 3.08
C THR A 64 14.32 14.37 1.68
N SER A 65 14.55 15.59 1.20
CA SER A 65 15.34 15.87 -0.01
C SER A 65 16.75 15.24 0.01
N GLU A 66 17.28 14.94 1.19
CA GLU A 66 18.63 14.39 1.38
C GLU A 66 18.64 12.86 1.52
N GLY A 67 17.50 12.21 1.75
CA GLY A 67 17.43 10.75 1.89
C GLY A 67 16.30 10.26 2.78
N SER A 68 16.35 8.98 3.19
CA SER A 68 15.43 8.46 4.21
C SER A 68 15.96 8.79 5.59
N VAL A 69 15.16 9.46 6.41
CA VAL A 69 15.52 9.86 7.77
C VAL A 69 15.04 8.83 8.79
N ARG A 70 13.93 8.13 8.49
CA ARG A 70 13.39 7.09 9.35
C ARG A 70 12.69 6.04 8.52
N SER A 71 12.87 4.77 8.91
CA SER A 71 12.14 3.65 8.35
C SER A 71 11.61 2.79 9.51
N GLN A 72 10.31 2.48 9.46
CA GLN A 72 9.65 1.63 10.44
C GLN A 72 8.90 0.50 9.73
N CYS A 73 9.20 -0.74 10.11
CA CYS A 73 8.38 -1.88 9.70
C CYS A 73 7.00 -1.76 10.35
N ILE A 74 5.95 -1.71 9.52
CA ILE A 74 4.55 -1.68 9.98
C ILE A 74 4.05 -3.10 10.21
N GLY A 75 4.44 -4.04 9.34
CA GLY A 75 4.04 -5.43 9.46
C GLY A 75 4.10 -6.21 8.15
N ILE A 76 3.62 -7.45 8.22
CA ILE A 76 3.48 -8.33 7.06
C ILE A 76 2.08 -8.11 6.47
N TYR A 77 1.98 -7.90 5.17
CA TYR A 77 0.71 -7.75 4.47
C TYR A 77 0.36 -8.97 3.62
N THR A 78 -0.93 -9.21 3.48
CA THR A 78 -1.50 -10.20 2.54
C THR A 78 -2.64 -9.55 1.78
N ILE A 79 -2.72 -9.82 0.47
CA ILE A 79 -3.81 -9.36 -0.39
C ILE A 79 -4.81 -10.50 -0.59
N LYS A 80 -6.09 -10.18 -0.44
CA LYS A 80 -7.21 -11.08 -0.69
C LYS A 80 -8.30 -10.33 -1.46
N GLY A 81 -8.26 -10.41 -2.80
CA GLY A 81 -9.16 -9.62 -3.64
C GLY A 81 -8.94 -8.12 -3.45
N ASP A 82 -9.99 -7.38 -3.08
CA ASP A 82 -9.97 -5.94 -2.82
C ASP A 82 -9.55 -5.58 -1.39
N SER A 83 -9.14 -6.55 -0.57
CA SER A 83 -8.69 -6.34 0.81
C SER A 83 -7.18 -6.50 0.97
N VAL A 84 -6.58 -5.63 1.78
CA VAL A 84 -5.25 -5.78 2.35
C VAL A 84 -5.36 -6.05 3.84
N ILE A 85 -4.70 -7.13 4.29
CA ILE A 85 -4.61 -7.49 5.70
C ILE A 85 -3.18 -7.25 6.14
N ILE A 86 -2.97 -6.35 7.10
CA ILE A 86 -1.66 -6.07 7.69
C ILE A 86 -1.62 -6.69 9.09
N THR A 87 -0.56 -7.45 9.36
CA THR A 87 -0.28 -8.06 10.66
C THR A 87 0.94 -7.40 11.25
N ASP A 88 0.77 -6.71 12.37
CA ASP A 88 1.88 -6.06 13.07
C ASP A 88 2.75 -7.07 13.83
N SER A 89 3.84 -6.58 14.42
CA SER A 89 4.78 -7.38 15.21
C SER A 89 4.18 -8.03 16.45
N TYR A 90 3.01 -7.56 16.92
CA TYR A 90 2.28 -8.10 18.05
C TYR A 90 1.23 -9.13 17.63
N GLY A 91 1.13 -9.45 16.33
CA GLY A 91 0.16 -10.37 15.77
C GLY A 91 -1.24 -9.76 15.63
N LYS A 92 -1.39 -8.44 15.80
CA LYS A 92 -2.68 -7.78 15.59
C LYS A 92 -2.94 -7.62 14.09
N HIS A 93 -4.12 -8.04 13.67
CA HIS A 93 -4.56 -7.90 12.29
C HIS A 93 -5.38 -6.63 12.09
N ARG A 94 -5.11 -5.93 11.00
CA ARG A 94 -5.96 -4.88 10.46
C ARG A 94 -6.26 -5.17 9.01
N GLU A 95 -7.54 -5.35 8.71
CA GLU A 95 -8.03 -5.50 7.34
C GLU A 95 -8.59 -4.16 6.86
N CYS A 96 -8.17 -3.74 5.67
CA CYS A 96 -8.66 -2.56 4.98
C CYS A 96 -9.04 -2.94 3.56
N LYS A 97 -10.06 -2.30 3.00
CA LYS A 97 -10.31 -2.37 1.56
C LYS A 97 -9.40 -1.41 0.83
N PHE A 98 -9.09 -1.71 -0.42
CA PHE A 98 -8.35 -0.79 -1.27
C PHE A 98 -8.86 -0.80 -2.69
N VAL A 99 -8.69 0.34 -3.36
CA VAL A 99 -8.92 0.51 -4.79
C VAL A 99 -7.68 1.13 -5.39
N LEU A 100 -7.19 0.52 -6.46
CA LEU A 100 -6.10 1.06 -7.26
C LEU A 100 -6.67 1.64 -8.56
N LYS A 101 -6.45 2.93 -8.79
CA LYS A 101 -6.79 3.63 -10.03
C LYS A 101 -5.58 4.42 -10.51
N ASP A 102 -5.09 4.11 -11.70
CA ASP A 102 -3.87 4.68 -12.27
C ASP A 102 -2.67 4.58 -11.30
N ASN A 103 -2.25 5.73 -10.75
CA ASN A 103 -1.14 5.85 -9.80
C ASN A 103 -1.62 6.21 -8.40
N ILE A 104 -2.91 6.01 -8.09
CA ILE A 104 -3.50 6.34 -6.80
C ILE A 104 -4.06 5.06 -6.17
N LEU A 105 -3.54 4.76 -4.98
CA LEU A 105 -4.03 3.70 -4.10
C LEU A 105 -4.87 4.34 -3.00
N ILE A 106 -6.17 4.04 -2.99
CA ILE A 106 -7.12 4.54 -2.00
C ILE A 106 -7.40 3.40 -1.03
N VAL A 107 -7.12 3.61 0.26
CA VAL A 107 -7.36 2.63 1.31
C VAL A 107 -8.57 3.08 2.12
N MET A 108 -9.52 2.18 2.33
CA MET A 108 -10.82 2.43 2.97
C MET A 108 -11.02 1.49 4.16
N ASP A 109 -11.89 1.88 5.07
CA ASP A 109 -12.34 1.02 6.15
C ASP A 109 -13.06 -0.21 5.59
N LYS A 110 -12.86 -1.38 6.21
CA LYS A 110 -13.48 -2.63 5.73
C LYS A 110 -15.01 -2.61 5.92
N ASP A 111 -15.48 -1.93 6.96
CA ASP A 111 -16.87 -1.90 7.38
C ASP A 111 -17.61 -0.68 6.80
N ASP A 112 -16.86 0.34 6.35
CA ASP A 112 -17.39 1.57 5.76
C ASP A 112 -16.55 2.00 4.54
N PRO A 113 -16.98 1.66 3.31
CA PRO A 113 -16.25 2.02 2.09
C PRO A 113 -16.21 3.52 1.79
N GLU A 114 -17.08 4.34 2.38
CA GLU A 114 -17.06 5.80 2.20
C GLU A 114 -16.00 6.45 3.09
N LYS A 115 -15.60 5.75 4.15
CA LYS A 115 -14.54 6.18 5.07
C LYS A 115 -13.16 5.85 4.50
N ILE A 116 -12.60 6.83 3.79
CA ILE A 116 -11.21 6.81 3.33
C ILE A 116 -10.28 6.87 4.56
N VAL A 117 -9.41 5.87 4.69
CA VAL A 117 -8.37 5.81 5.75
C VAL A 117 -7.14 6.57 5.30
N MET A 118 -6.74 6.41 4.04
CA MET A 118 -5.61 7.13 3.44
C MET A 118 -5.67 7.04 1.92
N ARG A 119 -5.01 7.99 1.26
CA ARG A 119 -4.77 8.01 -0.18
C ARG A 119 -3.28 8.09 -0.42
N LEU A 120 -2.80 7.30 -1.36
CA LEU A 120 -1.39 7.08 -1.59
C LEU A 120 -1.09 7.27 -3.08
N ARG A 121 -0.08 8.07 -3.42
CA ARG A 121 0.36 8.33 -4.79
C ARG A 121 1.61 7.56 -5.13
N LYS A 122 1.62 6.86 -6.26
CA LYS A 122 2.77 6.08 -6.71
C LYS A 122 3.96 6.99 -6.95
N ILE A 123 5.09 6.67 -6.32
CA ILE A 123 6.37 7.29 -6.64
C ILE A 123 6.98 6.47 -7.77
N LYS A 124 7.18 7.10 -8.93
CA LYS A 124 7.91 6.47 -10.04
C LYS A 124 9.39 6.43 -9.68
N GLU A 125 9.99 5.25 -9.79
CA GLU A 125 11.43 5.05 -9.64
C GLU A 125 12.19 5.39 -10.92
#